data_AF-A0A7G1I8B8-F1
#
_entry.id   AF-A0A7G1I8B8-F1
#
_cell.length_a   1.000
_cell.length_b   1.000
_cell.length_c   1.000
_cell.angle_alpha   90.00
_cell.angle_beta   90.00
_cell.angle_gamma   90.00
#
_symmetry.space_group_name_H-M   'P 1'
#
loop_
_entity.id
_entity.type
_entity.pdbx_description
1 polymer ?
#
loop_
_entity_poly.entity_id
_entity_poly.type
_entity_poly.pdbx_seq_one_letter_code
_entity_poly.pdbx_strand_id
1 'polypeptide(L)'
;MDSGRNAIVLSAVVIGLVFHGLMYATQPAAMAEMFPTRMRYSEVSLGYQVTSIVAGSLAPIIAVRLLETYRSATPIAWYLAAAASVSAVAVLVARETNGVDLADVDRADAQRLLAERERMHLDERREGPEPVALVADTE
;
A
#
# COMPACT_ATOMS: atom_id res chain seq x y z
N MET A 1 5.49 20.21 33.11
CA MET A 1 5.59 18.72 33.03
C MET A 1 6.25 18.24 34.32
N ASP A 2 5.64 18.57 35.47
CA ASP A 2 6.35 18.63 36.76
C ASP A 2 5.57 17.94 37.90
N SER A 3 4.91 16.81 37.61
CA SER A 3 4.04 16.13 38.58
C SER A 3 4.72 15.03 39.41
N GLY A 4 6.05 14.87 39.34
CA GLY A 4 6.80 13.82 40.05
C GLY A 4 6.50 12.38 39.58
N ARG A 5 5.55 12.22 38.64
CA ARG A 5 5.11 10.94 38.05
C ARG A 5 5.76 10.68 36.69
N ASN A 6 6.86 11.36 36.37
CA ASN A 6 7.56 11.22 35.09
C ASN A 6 7.94 9.77 34.81
N ALA A 7 8.30 9.00 35.84
CA ALA A 7 8.56 7.57 35.72
C ALA A 7 7.32 6.77 35.26
N ILE A 8 6.12 7.10 35.75
CA ILE A 8 4.87 6.42 35.36
C ILE A 8 4.50 6.78 33.92
N VAL A 9 4.62 8.07 33.55
CA VAL A 9 4.37 8.51 32.17
C VAL A 9 5.36 7.87 31.21
N LEU A 10 6.65 7.87 31.55
CA LEU A 10 7.69 7.23 30.74
C LEU A 10 7.43 5.74 30.59
N SER A 11 7.07 5.05 31.68
CA SER A 11 6.72 3.62 31.63
C SER A 11 5.52 3.36 30.73
N ALA A 12 4.46 4.17 30.83
CA ALA A 12 3.29 4.05 29.97
C ALA A 12 3.63 4.28 28.48
N VAL A 13 4.47 5.27 28.18
CA VAL A 13 4.94 5.54 26.81
C VAL A 13 5.81 4.39 26.29
N VAL A 14 6.77 3.89 27.08
CA VAL A 14 7.64 2.77 26.67
C VAL A 14 6.80 1.52 26.40
N ILE A 15 5.88 1.19 27.29
CA ILE A 15 4.97 0.05 27.09
C ILE A 15 4.15 0.25 25.81
N GLY A 16 3.58 1.44 25.61
CA GLY A 16 2.85 1.77 24.39
C GLY A 16 3.69 1.63 23.13
N LEU A 17 4.95 2.09 23.16
CA LEU A 17 5.89 1.98 22.04
C LEU A 17 6.31 0.53 21.77
N VAL A 18 6.44 -0.32 22.79
CA VAL A 18 6.71 -1.75 22.60
C VAL A 18 5.57 -2.42 21.85
N PHE A 19 4.32 -2.20 22.28
CA PHE A 19 3.15 -2.73 21.58
C PHE A 19 3.04 -2.17 20.15
N HIS A 20 3.31 -0.87 19.97
CA HIS A 20 3.33 -0.25 18.66
C HIS A 20 4.40 -0.86 17.75
N GLY A 21 5.61 -1.09 18.27
CA GLY A 21 6.69 -1.74 17.53
C GLY A 21 6.33 -3.17 17.11
N LEU A 22 5.70 -3.94 17.99
CA LEU A 22 5.24 -5.30 17.66
C LEU A 22 4.19 -5.29 16.54
N MET A 23 3.25 -4.33 16.58
CA MET A 23 2.25 -4.13 15.53
C MET A 23 2.89 -3.71 14.20
N TYR A 24 3.91 -2.84 14.24
CA TYR A 24 4.59 -2.34 13.04
C TYR A 24 5.60 -3.34 12.46
N ALA A 25 6.09 -4.31 13.22
CA ALA A 25 7.15 -5.22 12.80
C ALA A 25 6.73 -6.13 11.63
N THR A 26 5.46 -6.53 11.56
CA THR A 26 4.94 -7.41 10.50
C THR A 26 4.59 -6.66 9.22
N GLN A 27 4.25 -5.38 9.33
CA GLN A 27 3.80 -4.53 8.21
C GLN A 27 4.80 -4.47 7.03
N PRO A 28 6.11 -4.22 7.22
CA PRO A 28 7.05 -4.14 6.10
C PRO A 28 7.30 -5.49 5.40
N ALA A 29 7.26 -6.62 6.13
CA ALA A 29 7.42 -7.94 5.54
C ALA A 29 6.24 -8.28 4.62
N ALA A 30 5.00 -8.10 5.12
CA ALA A 30 3.79 -8.31 4.32
C ALA A 30 3.75 -7.41 3.07
N MET A 31 4.13 -6.13 3.21
CA MET A 31 4.21 -5.21 2.08
C MET A 31 5.27 -5.61 1.06
N ALA A 32 6.39 -6.18 1.49
CA ALA A 32 7.41 -6.67 0.57
C ALA A 32 6.93 -7.86 -0.26
N GLU A 33 6.12 -8.74 0.31
CA GLU A 33 5.61 -9.94 -0.37
C GLU A 33 4.55 -9.63 -1.44
N MET A 34 3.88 -8.47 -1.36
CA MET A 34 2.82 -8.07 -2.30
C MET A 34 3.33 -7.52 -3.63
N PHE A 35 4.61 -7.14 -3.72
CA PHE A 35 5.13 -6.37 -4.84
C PHE A 35 6.45 -6.94 -5.41
N PRO A 36 6.63 -6.95 -6.74
CA PRO A 36 7.87 -7.36 -7.38
C PRO A 36 9.07 -6.52 -6.92
N THR A 37 10.24 -7.15 -6.86
CA THR A 37 11.46 -6.57 -6.26
C THR A 37 11.87 -5.23 -6.91
N ARG A 38 11.65 -5.06 -8.23
CA ARG A 38 12.03 -3.84 -8.96
C ARG A 38 11.20 -2.59 -8.61
N MET A 39 10.00 -2.77 -8.04
CA MET A 39 9.01 -1.69 -7.82
C MET A 39 8.57 -1.56 -6.35
N ARG A 40 8.87 -2.56 -5.52
CA ARG A 40 8.54 -2.64 -4.09
C ARG A 40 8.82 -1.36 -3.30
N TYR A 41 10.01 -0.77 -3.43
CA TYR A 41 10.33 0.47 -2.70
C TYR A 41 9.43 1.65 -3.10
N SER A 42 9.20 1.84 -4.40
CA SER A 42 8.39 2.93 -4.92
C SER A 42 6.92 2.76 -4.56
N GLU A 43 6.39 1.54 -4.65
CA GLU A 43 4.99 1.25 -4.35
C GLU A 43 4.69 1.37 -2.86
N VAL A 44 5.56 0.82 -2.01
CA VAL A 44 5.44 0.95 -0.56
C VAL A 44 5.53 2.42 -0.16
N SER A 45 6.49 3.18 -0.72
CA SER A 45 6.61 4.61 -0.44
C SER A 45 5.39 5.41 -0.91
N LEU A 46 4.84 5.10 -2.08
CA LEU A 46 3.64 5.77 -2.60
C LEU A 46 2.44 5.49 -1.69
N GLY A 47 2.24 4.21 -1.31
CA GLY A 47 1.20 3.80 -0.38
C GLY A 47 1.30 4.52 0.97
N TYR A 48 2.50 4.64 1.53
CA TYR A 48 2.74 5.39 2.76
C TYR A 48 2.36 6.87 2.63
N GLN A 49 2.79 7.54 1.56
CA GLN A 49 2.51 8.96 1.38
C GLN A 49 1.01 9.24 1.21
N VAL A 50 0.34 8.47 0.36
CA VAL A 50 -1.11 8.62 0.14
C VAL A 50 -1.86 8.34 1.44
N THR A 51 -1.53 7.25 2.14
CA THR A 51 -2.16 6.90 3.42
C THR A 51 -1.90 7.98 4.47
N SER A 52 -0.68 8.50 4.57
CA SER A 52 -0.32 9.56 5.52
C SER A 52 -1.11 10.84 5.29
N ILE A 53 -1.29 11.26 4.03
CA ILE A 53 -2.10 12.44 3.70
C ILE A 53 -3.54 12.21 4.13
N VAL A 54 -4.14 11.08 3.76
CA VAL A 54 -5.56 10.81 4.03
C VAL A 54 -5.80 10.60 5.52
N ALA A 55 -5.11 9.65 6.15
CA ALA A 55 -5.30 9.31 7.54
C ALA A 55 -4.78 10.40 8.48
N GLY A 56 -3.62 11.00 8.19
CA GLY A 56 -3.00 12.02 9.01
C GLY A 56 -3.75 13.35 9.03
N SER A 57 -4.51 13.68 7.97
CA SER A 57 -5.30 14.92 7.94
C SER A 57 -6.78 14.70 8.30
N LEU A 58 -7.44 13.70 7.71
CA LEU A 58 -8.90 13.56 7.87
C LEU A 58 -9.27 13.01 9.24
N ALA A 59 -8.51 12.06 9.79
CA ALA A 59 -8.82 11.46 11.09
C ALA A 59 -8.86 12.49 12.23
N PRO A 60 -7.86 13.38 12.43
CA PRO A 60 -7.94 14.39 13.48
C PRO A 60 -9.03 15.44 13.21
N ILE A 61 -9.30 15.81 11.96
CA ILE A 61 -10.39 16.74 11.63
C ILE A 61 -11.74 16.16 12.06
N ILE A 62 -12.01 14.90 11.70
CA ILE A 62 -13.25 14.21 12.08
C ILE A 62 -13.33 14.07 13.61
N ALA A 63 -12.25 13.63 14.26
CA ALA A 63 -12.22 13.45 15.71
C ALA A 63 -12.48 14.75 16.47
N VAL A 64 -11.87 15.87 16.06
CA VAL A 64 -12.11 17.19 16.63
C VAL A 64 -13.56 17.62 16.43
N ARG A 65 -14.11 17.44 15.22
CA ARG A 65 -15.52 17.78 14.94
C ARG A 65 -16.49 16.98 15.82
N LEU A 66 -16.28 15.67 15.96
CA LEU A 66 -17.07 14.83 16.85
C LEU A 66 -16.96 15.30 18.31
N LEU A 67 -15.77 15.67 18.75
CA LEU A 67 -15.55 16.17 20.10
C LEU A 67 -16.24 17.53 20.33
N GLU A 68 -16.19 18.43 19.37
CA GLU A 68 -16.86 19.75 19.43
C GLU A 68 -18.38 19.61 19.53
N THR A 69 -18.97 18.74 18.71
CA THR A 69 -20.43 18.55 18.65
C THR A 69 -20.99 17.82 19.88
N TYR A 70 -20.35 16.72 20.30
CA TYR A 70 -20.90 15.86 21.34
C TYR A 70 -20.29 16.09 22.72
N ARG A 71 -19.18 16.82 22.81
CA ARG A 71 -18.44 17.13 24.05
C ARG A 71 -18.09 15.85 24.85
N SER A 72 -17.96 14.73 24.16
CA SER A 72 -17.75 13.39 24.73
C SER A 72 -16.82 12.57 23.83
N ALA A 73 -16.09 11.64 24.43
CA ALA A 73 -15.20 10.73 23.72
C ALA A 73 -15.92 9.53 23.07
N THR A 74 -17.17 9.25 23.46
CA THR A 74 -17.92 8.08 22.97
C THR A 74 -18.06 8.03 21.44
N PRO A 75 -18.40 9.13 20.74
CA PRO A 75 -18.48 9.12 19.28
C PRO A 75 -17.13 8.87 18.61
N ILE A 76 -16.05 9.37 19.20
CA ILE A 76 -14.68 9.16 18.70
C ILE A 76 -14.32 7.67 18.81
N ALA A 77 -14.68 7.03 19.92
CA ALA A 77 -14.47 5.59 20.10
C ALA A 77 -15.21 4.77 19.03
N TRP A 78 -16.46 5.14 18.69
CA TRP A 78 -17.20 4.48 17.61
C TRP A 78 -16.58 4.70 16.23
N TYR A 79 -16.10 5.92 15.95
CA TYR A 79 -15.36 6.21 14.72
C TYR A 79 -14.10 5.33 14.60
N LEU A 80 -13.32 5.22 15.68
CA LEU A 80 -12.13 4.37 15.72
C LEU A 80 -12.49 2.88 15.59
N ALA A 81 -13.58 2.44 16.22
CA ALA A 81 -14.06 1.06 16.11
C ALA A 81 -14.49 0.73 14.67
N ALA A 82 -15.13 1.67 13.97
CA ALA A 82 -15.47 1.51 12.56
C ALA A 82 -14.21 1.42 11.67
N ALA A 83 -13.24 2.31 11.87
CA ALA A 83 -11.97 2.28 11.14
C ALA A 83 -11.18 0.98 11.40
N ALA A 84 -11.16 0.51 12.65
CA ALA A 84 -10.54 -0.77 13.01
C ALA A 84 -11.26 -1.95 12.36
N SER A 85 -12.59 -1.92 12.27
CA SER A 85 -13.37 -2.95 11.59
C SER A 85 -13.07 -3.01 10.10
N VAL A 86 -12.96 -1.86 9.43
CA VAL A 86 -12.53 -1.80 8.01
C VAL A 86 -11.13 -2.40 7.84
N SER A 87 -10.20 -2.07 8.74
CA SER A 87 -8.84 -2.62 8.72
C SER A 87 -8.84 -4.14 8.93
N ALA A 88 -9.66 -4.64 9.87
CA ALA A 88 -9.80 -6.07 10.12
C ALA A 88 -10.35 -6.81 8.89
N VAL A 89 -11.39 -6.27 8.24
CA VAL A 89 -11.92 -6.84 6.99
C VAL A 89 -10.86 -6.84 5.90
N ALA A 90 -10.09 -5.76 5.75
CA ALA A 90 -9.01 -5.70 4.76
C ALA A 90 -7.95 -6.79 5.00
N VAL A 91 -7.56 -7.01 6.26
CA VAL A 91 -6.63 -8.09 6.63
C VAL A 91 -7.22 -9.47 6.36
N LEU A 92 -8.51 -9.68 6.64
CA LEU A 92 -9.17 -10.97 6.39
C LEU A 92 -9.32 -11.30 4.90
N VAL A 93 -9.43 -10.28 4.05
CA VAL A 93 -9.53 -10.42 2.58
C VAL A 93 -8.15 -10.45 1.92
N ALA A 94 -7.12 -9.91 2.58
CA ALA A 94 -5.75 -9.97 2.08
C ALA A 94 -5.33 -11.43 1.87
N ARG A 95 -4.64 -11.69 0.75
CA ARG A 95 -4.11 -13.02 0.47
C ARG A 95 -3.04 -13.36 1.51
N GLU A 96 -3.11 -14.58 2.04
CA GLU A 96 -2.02 -15.13 2.86
C GLU A 96 -0.74 -15.19 2.02
N THR A 97 0.32 -14.57 2.53
CA THR A 97 1.63 -14.50 1.87
C THR A 97 2.70 -15.34 2.58
N ASN A 98 2.38 -15.93 3.73
CA ASN A 98 3.29 -16.81 4.46
C ASN A 98 3.73 -18.01 3.60
N GLY A 99 5.03 -18.08 3.29
CA GLY A 99 5.65 -19.15 2.50
C GLY A 99 5.60 -18.96 0.99
N VAL A 100 5.12 -17.80 0.48
CA VAL A 100 5.21 -17.46 -0.93
C VAL A 100 6.66 -17.15 -1.30
N ASP A 101 7.23 -17.86 -2.27
CA ASP A 101 8.56 -17.55 -2.78
C ASP A 101 8.51 -16.22 -3.55
N LEU A 102 9.28 -15.23 -3.09
CA LEU A 102 9.42 -13.94 -3.76
C LEU A 102 9.88 -14.11 -5.23
N ALA A 103 10.63 -15.17 -5.53
CA ALA A 103 11.06 -15.47 -6.89
C ALA A 103 9.90 -15.90 -7.80
N ASP A 104 8.80 -16.46 -7.27
CA ASP A 104 7.59 -16.73 -8.06
C ASP A 104 6.90 -15.42 -8.47
N VAL A 105 6.81 -14.45 -7.56
CA VAL A 105 6.24 -13.11 -7.84
C VAL A 105 7.05 -12.40 -8.91
N ASP A 106 8.38 -12.42 -8.80
CA ASP A 106 9.30 -11.80 -9.77
C ASP A 106 9.26 -12.52 -11.13
N ARG A 107 9.17 -13.85 -11.15
CA ARG A 107 9.02 -14.62 -12.41
C ARG A 107 7.71 -14.32 -13.12
N ALA A 108 6.60 -14.26 -12.38
CA ALA A 108 5.28 -13.96 -12.94
C ALA A 108 5.24 -12.55 -13.55
N ASP A 109 5.88 -11.59 -12.90
CA ASP A 109 6.01 -10.23 -13.45
C ASP A 109 6.90 -10.19 -14.70
N ALA A 110 8.06 -10.85 -14.68
CA ALA A 110 8.95 -10.92 -15.84
C ALA A 110 8.25 -11.52 -17.07
N GLN A 111 7.43 -12.57 -16.88
CA GLN A 111 6.64 -13.17 -17.95
C GLN A 111 5.62 -12.19 -18.56
N ARG A 112 4.97 -11.37 -17.72
CA ARG A 112 4.02 -10.35 -18.20
C ARG A 112 4.72 -9.31 -19.06
N LEU A 113 5.88 -8.80 -18.62
CA LEU A 113 6.65 -7.81 -19.36
C LEU A 113 7.16 -8.35 -20.71
N LEU A 114 7.56 -9.62 -20.75
CA LEU A 114 7.97 -10.27 -22.00
C LEU A 114 6.78 -10.42 -22.96
N ALA A 115 5.62 -10.84 -22.46
CA ALA A 115 4.41 -10.94 -23.26
C ALA A 115 3.96 -9.57 -23.80
N GLU A 116 4.08 -8.51 -23.00
CA GLU A 116 3.79 -7.13 -23.44
C GLU A 116 4.78 -6.66 -24.52
N ARG A 117 6.08 -6.93 -24.35
CA ARG A 117 7.10 -6.62 -25.37
C ARG A 117 6.86 -7.37 -26.67
N GLU A 118 6.53 -8.65 -26.59
CA GLU A 118 6.22 -9.47 -27.75
C GLU A 118 4.98 -8.92 -28.48
N ARG A 119 3.92 -8.56 -27.76
CA ARG A 119 2.73 -7.91 -28.33
C ARG A 119 3.08 -6.60 -29.04
N MET A 120 3.86 -5.74 -28.40
CA MET A 120 4.29 -4.47 -28.98
C MET A 120 5.07 -4.69 -30.28
N HIS A 121 6.01 -5.65 -30.30
CA HIS A 121 6.75 -5.98 -31.52
C HIS A 121 5.88 -6.60 -32.63
N LEU A 122 4.79 -7.30 -32.28
CA LEU A 122 3.84 -7.82 -33.26
C LEU A 122 2.99 -6.70 -33.85
N ASP A 123 2.58 -5.72 -33.04
CA ASP A 123 1.84 -4.55 -33.51
C ASP A 123 2.73 -3.66 -34.40
N GLU A 124 3.99 -3.42 -34.01
CA GLU A 124 4.97 -2.70 -34.84
C GLU A 124 5.19 -3.38 -36.21
N ARG A 125 5.19 -4.72 -36.25
CA ARG A 125 5.30 -5.47 -37.51
C ARG A 125 4.03 -5.42 -38.35
N ARG A 126 2.86 -5.25 -37.73
CA ARG A 126 1.58 -5.09 -38.43
C ARG A 126 1.37 -3.68 -38.98
N GLU A 127 1.88 -2.67 -38.29
CA GLU A 127 1.79 -1.26 -38.67
C GLU A 127 2.96 -0.77 -39.53
N GLY A 128 3.99 -1.59 -39.72
CA GLY A 128 5.05 -1.33 -40.71
C GLY A 128 4.44 -1.05 -42.08
N PRO A 129 5.06 -0.17 -42.90
CA PRO A 129 4.47 0.27 -44.17
C PRO A 129 4.08 -0.95 -44.98
N GLU A 130 2.78 -1.07 -45.32
CA GLU A 130 2.27 -2.00 -46.33
C GLU A 130 3.27 -1.91 -47.49
N PRO A 131 3.85 -3.04 -47.95
CA PRO A 131 4.81 -3.00 -49.04
C PRO A 131 4.08 -2.32 -50.19
N VAL A 132 4.42 -1.05 -50.43
CA VAL A 132 3.87 -0.27 -51.54
C VAL A 132 4.16 -1.16 -52.71
N ALA A 133 3.10 -1.77 -53.23
CA ALA A 133 3.18 -2.72 -54.31
C ALA A 133 4.05 -2.01 -55.33
N LEU A 134 5.24 -2.57 -55.53
CA LEU A 134 6.20 -2.11 -56.51
C LEU A 134 5.47 -2.45 -57.80
N VAL A 135 4.55 -1.56 -58.19
CA VAL A 135 3.87 -1.55 -59.47
C VAL A 135 5.05 -1.43 -60.40
N ALA A 136 5.42 -2.59 -60.91
CA ALA A 136 6.34 -2.73 -61.99
C ALA A 136 5.73 -1.91 -63.14
N ASP A 137 6.12 -0.64 -63.19
CA ASP A 137 6.32 0.09 -64.43
C ASP A 137 7.43 -0.68 -65.19
N THR A 138 7.03 -1.83 -65.72
CA THR A 138 7.65 -2.48 -66.87
C THR A 138 6.67 -2.28 -68.01
N GLU A 139 6.99 -1.26 -68.80
CA GLU A 139 6.77 -1.11 -70.25
C GLU A 139 5.33 -1.17 -70.81
#